data_AF-F8WSE7-F1
#
_entry.id   AF-F8WSE7-F1
#
_cell.length_a   1.000
_cell.length_b   1.000
_cell.length_c   1.000
_cell.angle_alpha   90.00
_cell.angle_beta   90.00
_cell.angle_gamma   90.00
#
_symmetry.space_group_name_H-M   'P 1'
#
loop_
_entity.id
_entity.type
_entity.pdbx_description
1 polymer ?
#
loop_
_entity_poly.entity_id
_entity_poly.type
_entity_poly.pdbx_seq_one_letter_code
_entity_poly.pdbx_strand_id
1 'polypeptide(L)'
;SIFRMDIDHSARFLAQKYYQIHDPDYYEFEAHIFFDDAMALDANNTLLPNTFVRDLIDCLDEALSSVHERQISLGPPKRTPTPYGGRFTWDLPGATNLVVHLKDKHKIRHKKRWSQVMYMYYLLGFKLLAESDSCHEKASDITDDQVRLTDSQLRRRRRSAHFTRSVLFNYVPEEVQTEAENTFILT
;
A
#
# COMPACT_ATOMS: atom_id res chain seq x y z
N SER A 1 -0.40 3.88 -16.31
CA SER A 1 1.05 3.66 -16.15
C SER A 1 1.48 4.36 -14.88
N ILE A 2 2.30 3.74 -14.03
CA ILE A 2 2.74 4.29 -12.74
C ILE A 2 3.41 5.66 -12.94
N PHE A 3 4.26 5.79 -13.97
CA PHE A 3 4.92 7.07 -14.29
C PHE A 3 3.95 8.18 -14.70
N ARG A 4 2.81 7.86 -15.34
CA ARG A 4 1.79 8.88 -15.65
C ARG A 4 1.08 9.36 -14.39
N MET A 5 0.84 8.46 -13.43
CA MET A 5 0.27 8.83 -12.13
C MET A 5 1.25 9.64 -11.30
N ASP A 6 2.54 9.31 -11.35
CA ASP A 6 3.62 10.07 -10.70
C ASP A 6 3.69 11.51 -11.25
N ILE A 7 3.60 11.68 -12.57
CA ILE A 7 3.52 13.01 -13.21
C ILE A 7 2.28 13.77 -12.75
N ASP A 8 1.08 13.15 -12.82
CA ASP A 8 -0.17 13.81 -12.41
C ASP A 8 -0.14 14.25 -10.95
N HIS A 9 0.28 13.35 -10.06
CA HIS A 9 0.45 13.62 -8.63
C HIS A 9 1.42 14.77 -8.39
N SER A 10 2.59 14.75 -9.05
CA SER A 10 3.58 15.82 -8.92
C SER A 10 3.03 17.17 -9.40
N ALA A 11 2.26 17.19 -10.50
CA ALA A 11 1.66 18.40 -11.03
C ALA A 11 0.63 19.00 -10.07
N ARG A 12 -0.25 18.16 -9.50
CA ARG A 12 -1.23 18.59 -8.49
C ARG A 12 -0.56 19.10 -7.22
N PHE A 13 0.45 18.38 -6.72
CA PHE A 13 1.23 18.80 -5.56
C PHE A 13 1.88 20.18 -5.77
N LEU A 14 2.52 20.39 -6.93
CA LEU A 14 3.12 21.68 -7.28
C LEU A 14 2.07 22.78 -7.41
N ALA A 15 0.89 22.48 -7.98
CA ALA A 15 -0.21 23.42 -8.12
C ALA A 15 -0.67 23.97 -6.76
N GLN A 16 -0.85 23.09 -5.78
CA GLN A 16 -1.24 23.50 -4.43
C GLN A 16 -0.14 24.26 -3.73
N LYS A 17 1.10 23.75 -3.80
CA LYS A 17 2.24 24.31 -3.08
C LYS A 17 2.60 25.73 -3.53
N TYR A 18 2.59 25.97 -4.85
CA TYR A 18 3.06 27.24 -5.41
C TYR A 18 1.95 28.22 -5.76
N TYR A 19 0.75 27.75 -6.12
CA TYR A 19 -0.35 28.61 -6.54
C TYR A 19 -1.50 28.70 -5.52
N GLN A 20 -1.38 28.03 -4.37
CA GLN A 20 -2.39 28.02 -3.30
C GLN A 20 -3.80 27.61 -3.78
N ILE A 21 -3.85 26.83 -4.87
CA ILE A 21 -5.08 26.23 -5.37
C ILE A 21 -5.40 25.07 -4.45
N HIS A 22 -6.61 24.99 -3.91
CA HIS A 22 -7.06 23.82 -3.17
C HIS A 22 -7.73 22.84 -4.14
N ASP A 23 -7.04 21.75 -4.49
CA ASP A 23 -7.61 20.69 -5.32
C ASP A 23 -8.41 19.73 -4.42
N PRO A 24 -9.75 19.66 -4.53
CA PRO A 24 -10.55 18.73 -3.75
C PRO A 24 -10.27 17.26 -4.09
N ASP A 25 -9.69 16.99 -5.27
CA ASP A 25 -9.42 15.64 -5.78
C ASP A 25 -7.95 15.24 -5.60
N TYR A 26 -7.20 15.95 -4.75
CA TYR A 26 -5.83 15.57 -4.43
C TYR A 26 -5.78 14.22 -3.72
N TYR A 27 -4.85 13.38 -4.16
CA TYR A 27 -4.62 12.07 -3.59
C TYR A 27 -3.12 11.89 -3.35
N GLU A 28 -2.79 11.12 -2.32
CA GLU A 28 -1.45 10.57 -2.12
C GLU A 28 -1.49 9.08 -2.44
N PHE A 29 -0.42 8.54 -3.04
CA PHE A 29 -0.38 7.12 -3.35
C PHE A 29 1.02 6.52 -3.20
N GLU A 30 1.05 5.22 -2.90
CA GLU A 30 2.26 4.40 -2.83
C GLU A 30 2.08 3.18 -3.76
N ALA A 31 3.03 2.93 -4.65
CA ALA A 31 2.93 1.84 -5.61
C ALA A 31 3.69 0.60 -5.10
N HIS A 32 2.99 -0.53 -5.00
CA HIS A 32 3.57 -1.80 -4.58
C HIS A 32 3.43 -2.88 -5.66
N ILE A 33 4.54 -3.54 -6.02
CA ILE A 33 4.55 -4.70 -6.92
C ILE A 33 5.02 -5.92 -6.14
N PHE A 34 4.26 -7.03 -6.18
CA PHE A 34 4.61 -8.26 -5.49
C PHE A 34 5.04 -9.34 -6.49
N PHE A 35 6.29 -9.78 -6.40
CA PHE A 35 6.79 -10.94 -7.12
C PHE A 35 6.75 -12.18 -6.22
N ASP A 36 5.96 -13.17 -6.61
CA ASP A 36 6.01 -14.51 -6.04
C ASP A 36 7.14 -15.31 -6.74
N ASP A 37 7.88 -16.12 -5.98
CA ASP A 37 9.03 -16.90 -6.47
C ASP A 37 10.08 -16.04 -7.23
N ALA A 38 10.44 -14.92 -6.61
CA ALA A 38 11.31 -13.90 -7.21
C ALA A 38 12.78 -14.31 -7.32
N MET A 39 13.17 -15.42 -6.70
CA MET A 39 14.55 -15.85 -6.54
C MET A 39 14.78 -17.23 -7.19
N ALA A 40 15.89 -17.36 -7.89
CA ALA A 40 16.34 -18.60 -8.52
C ALA A 40 17.79 -18.92 -8.11
N LEU A 41 18.10 -20.21 -7.98
CA LEU A 41 19.47 -20.67 -7.77
C LEU A 41 20.20 -20.71 -9.12
N ASP A 42 21.37 -20.08 -9.16
CA ASP A 42 22.26 -20.16 -10.31
C ASP A 42 23.12 -21.45 -10.28
N ALA A 43 23.87 -21.73 -11.34
CA ALA A 43 24.79 -22.87 -11.45
C ALA A 43 25.82 -22.92 -10.30
N ASN A 44 26.16 -21.76 -9.73
CA ASN A 44 27.04 -21.62 -8.57
C ASN A 44 26.31 -21.73 -7.22
N ASN A 45 25.07 -22.22 -7.22
CA ASN A 45 24.20 -22.36 -6.05
C ASN A 45 23.98 -21.04 -5.27
N THR A 46 24.11 -19.90 -5.97
CA THR A 46 23.89 -18.57 -5.41
C THR A 46 22.46 -18.13 -5.72
N LEU A 47 21.80 -17.54 -4.74
CA LEU A 47 20.41 -17.10 -4.88
C LEU A 47 20.36 -15.72 -5.56
N LEU A 48 19.89 -15.68 -6.80
CA LEU A 48 19.79 -14.47 -7.61
C LEU A 48 18.34 -14.14 -7.97
N PRO A 49 18.01 -12.87 -8.28
CA PRO A 49 16.72 -12.54 -8.86
C PRO A 49 16.46 -13.34 -10.14
N ASN A 50 15.23 -13.82 -10.30
CA ASN A 50 14.80 -14.55 -11.49
C ASN A 50 14.80 -13.65 -12.74
N THR A 51 14.50 -14.21 -13.91
CA THR A 51 14.47 -13.45 -15.17
C THR A 51 13.38 -12.37 -15.15
N PHE A 52 12.19 -12.67 -14.63
CA PHE A 52 11.08 -11.71 -14.58
C PHE A 52 11.40 -10.44 -13.78
N VAL A 53 12.19 -10.55 -12.71
CA VAL A 53 12.64 -9.38 -11.94
C VAL A 53 13.64 -8.56 -12.74
N ARG A 54 14.46 -9.17 -13.59
CA ARG A 54 15.38 -8.45 -14.50
C ARG A 54 14.60 -7.76 -15.61
N ASP A 55 13.66 -8.48 -16.22
CA ASP A 55 12.77 -7.93 -17.25
C ASP A 55 11.99 -6.72 -16.73
N LEU A 56 11.50 -6.77 -15.48
CA LEU A 56 10.88 -5.62 -14.82
C LEU A 56 11.83 -4.41 -14.76
N ILE A 57 13.07 -4.61 -14.34
CA ILE A 57 14.05 -3.53 -14.21
C ILE A 57 14.31 -2.90 -15.58
N ASP A 58 14.47 -3.71 -16.62
CA ASP A 58 14.69 -3.22 -17.99
C ASP A 58 13.46 -2.49 -18.53
N CYS A 59 12.26 -3.01 -18.26
CA CYS A 59 11.00 -2.39 -18.65
C CYS A 59 10.71 -1.08 -17.91
N LEU A 60 11.18 -0.92 -16.66
CA LEU A 60 11.00 0.31 -15.89
C LEU A 60 11.72 1.49 -16.54
N ASP A 61 12.95 1.29 -17.01
CA ASP A 61 13.74 2.33 -17.69
C ASP A 61 13.13 2.69 -19.06
N GLU A 62 12.69 1.69 -19.82
CA GLU A 62 12.00 1.91 -21.09
C GLU A 62 10.68 2.67 -20.90
N ALA A 63 9.87 2.24 -19.93
CA ALA A 63 8.58 2.86 -19.63
C ALA A 63 8.74 4.29 -19.08
N LEU A 64 9.78 4.55 -18.28
CA LEU A 64 10.12 5.89 -17.84
C LEU A 64 10.47 6.78 -19.03
N SER A 65 11.38 6.31 -19.90
CA SER A 65 11.82 7.07 -21.07
C SER A 65 10.67 7.35 -22.04
N SER A 66 9.74 6.40 -22.19
CA SER A 66 8.54 6.55 -23.02
C SER A 66 7.58 7.61 -22.48
N VAL A 67 7.36 7.67 -21.16
CA VAL A 67 6.39 8.60 -20.56
C VAL A 67 6.93 10.03 -20.47
N HIS A 68 8.23 10.20 -20.25
CA HIS A 68 8.87 11.52 -20.18
C HIS A 68 9.40 12.03 -21.53
N GLU A 69 9.21 11.26 -22.62
CA GLU A 69 9.68 11.57 -23.97
C GLU A 69 11.18 11.94 -24.04
N ARG A 70 11.97 11.38 -23.11
CA ARG A 70 13.40 11.65 -22.95
C ARG A 70 14.08 10.38 -22.46
N GLN A 71 15.33 10.16 -22.88
CA GLN A 71 16.16 9.08 -22.35
C GLN A 71 16.48 9.36 -20.87
N ILE A 72 15.80 8.64 -19.98
CA ILE A 72 15.95 8.72 -18.54
C ILE A 72 16.02 7.28 -18.01
N SER A 73 17.02 7.01 -17.18
CA SER A 73 17.16 5.73 -16.47
C SER A 73 17.03 5.99 -14.97
N LEU A 74 16.35 5.08 -14.28
CA LEU A 74 16.27 5.12 -12.83
C LEU A 74 17.63 4.75 -12.23
N GLY A 75 18.00 5.42 -11.15
CA GLY A 75 19.13 4.98 -10.33
C GLY A 75 18.93 3.56 -9.80
N PRO A 76 19.99 2.91 -9.30
CA PRO A 76 19.87 1.60 -8.69
C PRO A 76 18.88 1.64 -7.50
N PRO A 77 18.03 0.61 -7.32
CA PRO A 77 17.09 0.59 -6.21
C PRO A 77 17.81 0.51 -4.86
N LYS A 78 17.17 1.06 -3.83
CA LYS A 78 17.51 0.76 -2.45
C LYS A 78 17.10 -0.67 -2.13
N ARG A 79 18.09 -1.54 -1.87
CA ARG A 79 17.88 -2.95 -1.55
C ARG A 79 17.76 -3.13 -0.05
N THR A 80 16.63 -3.65 0.42
CA THR A 80 16.40 -3.95 1.84
C THR A 80 16.09 -5.44 2.01
N PRO A 81 16.86 -6.20 2.82
CA PRO A 81 16.49 -7.57 3.14
C PRO A 81 15.22 -7.59 3.98
N THR A 82 14.32 -8.53 3.71
CA THR A 82 13.06 -8.68 4.46
C THR A 82 12.90 -10.14 4.92
N PRO A 83 12.12 -10.40 5.98
CA PRO A 83 11.93 -11.77 6.48
C PRO A 83 11.41 -12.75 5.42
N TYR A 84 10.62 -12.26 4.47
CA TYR A 84 10.03 -13.05 3.37
C TYR A 84 10.91 -13.11 2.11
N GLY A 85 12.06 -12.42 2.07
CA GLY A 85 12.91 -12.34 0.88
C GLY A 85 13.69 -11.03 0.83
N GLY A 86 13.30 -10.13 -0.07
CA GLY A 86 13.87 -8.81 -0.20
C GLY A 86 12.86 -7.78 -0.68
N ARG A 87 13.29 -6.53 -0.69
CA ARG A 87 12.52 -5.39 -1.19
C ARG A 87 13.42 -4.44 -1.93
N PHE A 88 12.98 -4.00 -3.11
CA PHE A 88 13.57 -2.91 -3.86
C PHE A 88 12.67 -1.68 -3.73
N THR A 89 13.28 -0.53 -3.49
CA THR A 89 12.58 0.74 -3.41
C THR A 89 13.25 1.73 -4.36
N TRP A 90 12.44 2.36 -5.20
CA TRP A 90 12.85 3.48 -6.06
C TRP A 90 12.07 4.72 -5.68
N ASP A 91 12.77 5.84 -5.67
CA ASP A 91 12.18 7.16 -5.60
C ASP A 91 11.95 7.61 -7.05
N LEU A 92 10.68 7.83 -7.43
CA LEU A 92 10.31 8.24 -8.78
C LEU A 92 10.52 9.76 -8.98
N PRO A 93 10.64 10.23 -10.23
CA PRO A 93 10.92 11.65 -10.52
C PRO A 93 9.88 12.63 -9.94
N GLY A 94 8.60 12.22 -9.83
CA GLY A 94 7.52 12.98 -9.22
C GLY A 94 7.45 12.90 -7.69
N ALA A 95 8.52 12.39 -7.05
CA ALA A 95 8.67 12.21 -5.61
C ALA A 95 7.70 11.20 -4.97
N THR A 96 7.15 10.28 -5.77
CA THR A 96 6.42 9.11 -5.25
C THR A 96 7.34 7.90 -5.12
N ASN A 97 6.93 6.91 -4.32
CA ASN A 97 7.72 5.72 -4.06
C ASN A 97 7.18 4.51 -4.83
N LEU A 98 8.08 3.79 -5.49
CA LEU A 98 7.82 2.47 -6.06
C LEU A 98 8.50 1.39 -5.21
N VAL A 99 7.70 0.51 -4.64
CA VAL A 99 8.16 -0.57 -3.77
C VAL A 99 7.90 -1.92 -4.41
N VAL A 100 8.96 -2.64 -4.76
CA VAL A 100 8.87 -3.99 -5.32
C VAL A 100 9.27 -5.01 -4.25
N HIS A 101 8.33 -5.87 -3.91
CA HIS A 101 8.49 -6.93 -2.94
C HIS A 101 8.91 -8.22 -3.64
N LEU A 102 10.11 -8.71 -3.30
CA LEU A 102 10.68 -9.92 -3.87
C LEU A 102 10.52 -11.06 -2.86
N LYS A 103 9.56 -11.94 -3.09
CA LYS A 103 9.30 -13.07 -2.19
C LYS A 103 10.18 -14.25 -2.56
N ASP A 104 10.87 -14.77 -1.55
CA ASP A 104 11.68 -15.97 -1.66
C ASP A 104 10.84 -17.19 -1.28
N LYS A 105 10.71 -18.15 -2.20
CA LYS A 105 9.96 -19.38 -1.96
C LYS A 105 10.55 -20.22 -0.82
N HIS A 106 11.83 -20.09 -0.53
CA HIS A 106 12.51 -20.85 0.53
C HIS A 106 12.25 -20.27 1.93
N LYS A 107 11.85 -18.99 2.01
CA LYS A 107 11.52 -18.30 3.28
C LYS A 107 10.03 -18.29 3.59
N ILE A 108 9.18 -18.63 2.62
CA ILE A 108 7.73 -18.53 2.73
C ILE A 108 7.11 -19.91 2.63
N ARG A 109 6.06 -20.15 3.43
CA ARG A 109 5.31 -21.41 3.39
C ARG A 109 4.60 -21.61 2.04
N HIS A 110 4.97 -22.68 1.34
CA HIS A 110 4.33 -23.05 0.07
C HIS A 110 2.82 -23.29 0.20
N LYS A 111 2.08 -22.95 -0.86
CA LYS A 111 0.63 -23.19 -1.04
C LYS A 111 -0.27 -22.50 -0.01
N LYS A 112 0.24 -21.61 0.83
CA LYS A 112 -0.58 -20.68 1.62
C LYS A 112 -0.73 -19.38 0.86
N ARG A 113 -1.98 -19.06 0.52
CA ARG A 113 -2.37 -17.84 -0.18
C ARG A 113 -3.54 -17.26 0.59
N TRP A 114 -3.31 -16.25 1.41
CA TRP A 114 -4.41 -15.39 1.81
C TRP A 114 -4.83 -14.58 0.57
N SER A 115 -6.12 -14.28 0.43
CA SER A 115 -6.56 -13.45 -0.69
C SER A 115 -5.83 -12.11 -0.63
N GLN A 116 -5.48 -11.54 -1.78
CA GLN A 116 -4.79 -10.24 -1.83
C GLN A 116 -5.59 -9.16 -1.10
N VAL A 117 -6.92 -9.23 -1.22
CA VAL A 117 -7.88 -8.43 -0.45
C VAL A 117 -7.66 -8.55 1.06
N MET A 118 -7.45 -9.76 1.59
CA MET A 118 -7.21 -9.96 3.02
C MET A 118 -5.88 -9.34 3.48
N TYR A 119 -4.82 -9.39 2.66
CA TYR A 119 -3.56 -8.71 2.98
C TYR A 119 -3.75 -7.19 3.04
N MET A 120 -4.51 -6.61 2.12
CA MET A 120 -4.80 -5.18 2.13
C MET A 120 -5.59 -4.80 3.39
N TYR A 121 -6.63 -5.57 3.75
CA TYR A 121 -7.36 -5.34 5.00
C TYR A 121 -6.48 -5.42 6.24
N TYR A 122 -5.54 -6.36 6.29
CA TYR A 122 -4.63 -6.47 7.44
C TYR A 122 -3.68 -5.25 7.53
N LEU A 123 -3.08 -4.83 6.41
CA LEU A 123 -2.19 -3.68 6.38
C LEU A 123 -2.91 -2.37 6.70
N LEU A 124 -4.13 -2.22 6.19
CA LEU A 124 -4.98 -1.07 6.46
C LEU A 124 -5.37 -1.02 7.93
N GLY A 125 -5.84 -2.14 8.49
CA GLY A 125 -6.12 -2.23 9.93
C GLY A 125 -4.89 -1.90 10.78
N PHE A 126 -3.71 -2.36 10.38
CA PHE A 126 -2.46 -2.03 11.06
C PHE A 126 -2.09 -0.54 10.98
N LYS A 127 -2.17 0.08 9.80
CA LYS A 127 -1.91 1.53 9.62
C LYS A 127 -2.89 2.36 10.46
N LEU A 128 -4.18 2.08 10.36
CA LEU A 128 -5.22 2.80 11.10
C LEU A 128 -5.03 2.67 12.61
N LEU A 129 -4.65 1.49 13.10
CA LEU A 129 -4.39 1.29 14.53
C LEU A 129 -3.12 2.03 14.98
N ALA A 130 -2.03 1.95 14.20
CA ALA A 130 -0.78 2.65 14.48
C ALA A 130 -0.93 4.19 14.46
N GLU A 131 -1.81 4.71 13.59
CA GLU A 131 -2.18 6.13 13.57
C GLU A 131 -3.08 6.50 14.75
N SER A 132 -4.01 5.62 15.16
CA SER A 132 -4.87 5.85 16.33
C SER A 132 -4.10 5.92 17.66
N ASP A 133 -2.98 5.21 17.79
CA ASP A 133 -2.11 5.29 18.96
C ASP A 133 -1.49 6.69 19.13
N SER A 134 -1.28 7.43 18.03
CA SER A 134 -0.86 8.84 18.09
C SER A 134 -1.96 9.81 18.52
N CYS A 135 -3.22 9.38 18.46
CA CYS A 135 -4.40 10.12 18.94
C CYS A 135 -4.78 9.75 20.38
N HIS A 136 -4.28 8.63 20.91
CA HIS A 136 -4.63 8.11 22.23
C HIS A 136 -4.04 8.92 23.39
N GLU A 137 -3.01 9.75 23.16
CA GLU A 137 -2.57 10.75 24.16
C GLU A 137 -3.60 11.87 24.38
N LYS A 138 -4.59 12.03 23.50
CA LYS A 138 -5.67 13.02 23.66
C LYS A 138 -7.01 12.42 24.10
N ALA A 139 -7.11 11.09 24.22
CA ALA A 139 -8.35 10.37 24.51
C ALA A 139 -8.48 9.90 25.97
N SER A 140 -7.67 10.42 26.89
CA SER A 140 -7.74 10.07 28.32
C SER A 140 -8.94 10.71 29.07
N ASP A 141 -9.77 11.51 28.40
CA ASP A 141 -10.88 12.27 29.03
C ASP A 141 -12.29 11.77 28.66
N ILE A 142 -12.45 10.60 28.04
CA ILE A 142 -13.79 10.04 27.73
C ILE A 142 -14.18 9.00 28.79
N THR A 143 -15.22 9.30 29.57
CA THR A 143 -15.75 8.43 30.63
C THR A 143 -16.60 7.28 30.07
N ASP A 144 -16.54 6.14 30.78
CA ASP A 144 -17.05 4.80 30.44
C ASP A 144 -18.55 4.70 30.08
N ASP A 145 -19.33 5.78 30.29
CA ASP A 145 -20.79 5.78 30.18
C ASP A 145 -21.32 6.06 28.75
N GLN A 146 -20.47 6.52 27.81
CA GLN A 146 -20.86 6.76 26.42
C GLN A 146 -20.73 5.53 25.48
N VAL A 147 -20.25 4.39 25.99
CA VAL A 147 -19.84 3.24 25.17
C VAL A 147 -20.97 2.20 24.93
N ARG A 148 -22.14 2.34 25.54
CA ARG A 148 -23.22 1.33 25.44
C ARG A 148 -24.18 1.60 24.28
N LEU A 149 -24.02 0.86 23.18
CA LEU A 149 -24.97 0.80 22.07
C LEU A 149 -26.31 0.20 22.49
N THR A 150 -27.40 0.71 21.91
CA THR A 150 -28.77 0.26 22.19
C THR A 150 -29.12 -1.06 21.46
N ASP A 151 -30.05 -1.84 22.01
CA ASP A 151 -30.47 -3.15 21.45
C ASP A 151 -31.00 -3.07 20.00
N SER A 152 -31.53 -1.92 19.60
CA SER A 152 -31.98 -1.65 18.24
C SER A 152 -30.81 -1.51 17.26
N GLN A 153 -29.71 -0.88 17.69
CA GLN A 153 -28.46 -0.75 16.91
C GLN A 153 -27.77 -2.12 16.76
N LEU A 154 -27.80 -2.96 17.80
CA LEU A 154 -27.30 -4.34 17.74
C LEU A 154 -28.09 -5.23 16.75
N ARG A 155 -29.41 -5.03 16.64
CA ARG A 155 -30.26 -5.78 15.70
C ARG A 155 -30.04 -5.39 14.23
N ARG A 156 -29.75 -4.12 13.93
CA ARG A 156 -29.48 -3.65 12.55
C ARG A 156 -28.23 -4.28 11.96
N ARG A 157 -27.21 -4.49 12.81
CA ARG A 157 -25.92 -5.11 12.48
C ARG A 157 -26.01 -6.60 12.11
N ARG A 158 -27.09 -7.30 12.49
CA ARG A 158 -27.30 -8.72 12.14
C ARG A 158 -27.86 -8.95 10.73
N ARG A 159 -28.36 -7.91 10.05
CA ARG A 159 -29.06 -8.06 8.75
C ARG A 159 -28.17 -7.78 7.53
N SER A 160 -27.01 -7.13 7.67
CA SER A 160 -26.07 -6.91 6.56
C SER A 160 -25.11 -8.09 6.39
N ALA A 161 -25.62 -9.20 5.85
CA ALA A 161 -24.89 -10.44 5.64
C ALA A 161 -23.91 -10.41 4.44
N HIS A 162 -23.27 -9.28 4.15
CA HIS A 162 -22.29 -9.20 3.05
C HIS A 162 -20.91 -8.68 3.42
N PHE A 163 -20.69 -8.27 4.67
CA PHE A 163 -19.36 -8.00 5.19
C PHE A 163 -19.42 -8.03 6.71
N THR A 164 -19.24 -9.20 7.32
CA THR A 164 -19.11 -9.26 8.77
C THR A 164 -17.78 -8.65 9.17
N ARG A 165 -17.86 -7.48 9.83
CA ARG A 165 -16.76 -6.74 10.47
C ARG A 165 -15.68 -7.70 10.98
N SER A 166 -14.47 -7.63 10.41
CA SER A 166 -13.35 -8.38 10.96
C SER A 166 -13.03 -7.85 12.36
N VAL A 167 -12.63 -8.72 13.28
CA VAL A 167 -12.38 -8.35 14.69
C VAL A 167 -11.34 -7.23 14.81
N LEU A 168 -10.47 -7.09 13.81
CA LEU A 168 -9.44 -6.04 13.70
C LEU A 168 -10.03 -4.63 13.62
N PHE A 169 -11.19 -4.44 12.98
CA PHE A 169 -11.84 -3.12 12.83
C PHE A 169 -12.90 -2.84 13.91
N ASN A 170 -12.93 -3.63 15.00
CA ASN A 170 -13.84 -3.36 16.10
C ASN A 170 -13.50 -2.07 16.88
N TYR A 171 -12.25 -1.60 16.78
CA TYR A 171 -11.73 -0.45 17.52
C TYR A 171 -11.53 0.81 16.67
N VAL A 172 -11.78 0.73 15.36
CA VAL A 172 -11.60 1.86 14.43
C VAL A 172 -12.91 2.66 14.35
N PRO A 173 -12.87 4.01 14.41
CA PRO A 173 -14.03 4.87 14.20
C PRO A 173 -14.68 4.66 12.82
N GLU A 174 -16.01 4.81 12.74
CA GLU A 174 -16.79 4.55 11.52
C GLU A 174 -16.41 5.47 10.34
N GLU A 175 -15.99 6.70 10.64
CA GLU A 175 -15.50 7.69 9.65
C GLU A 175 -14.23 7.20 8.96
N VAL A 176 -13.23 6.81 9.75
CA VAL A 176 -11.94 6.30 9.28
C VAL A 176 -12.10 4.99 8.49
N GLN A 177 -13.06 4.15 8.88
CA GLN A 177 -13.38 2.94 8.13
C GLN A 177 -13.99 3.27 6.76
N THR A 178 -14.83 4.29 6.68
CA THR A 178 -15.46 4.71 5.42
C THR A 178 -14.41 5.25 4.45
N GLU A 179 -13.44 6.03 4.92
CA GLU A 179 -12.28 6.45 4.14
C GLU A 179 -11.43 5.26 3.66
N ALA A 180 -11.19 4.29 4.54
CA ALA A 180 -10.45 3.07 4.26
C ALA A 180 -11.13 2.18 3.20
N GLU A 181 -12.46 2.08 3.23
CA GLU A 181 -13.27 1.40 2.21
C GLU A 181 -13.22 2.12 0.85
N ASN A 182 -13.12 3.45 0.87
CA ASN A 182 -13.04 4.29 -0.33
C ASN A 182 -11.62 4.42 -0.91
N THR A 183 -10.58 4.13 -0.13
CA THR A 183 -9.16 4.26 -0.55
C THR A 183 -8.80 3.31 -1.71
N PHE A 184 -9.60 2.26 -1.94
CA PHE A 184 -9.29 1.22 -2.93
C PHE A 184 -10.31 1.10 -4.07
N ILE A 185 -11.35 1.92 -4.09
CA ILE A 185 -12.33 1.93 -5.18
C ILE A 185 -12.02 3.13 -6.09
N LEU A 186 -11.00 2.95 -6.92
CA LEU A 186 -10.97 3.60 -8.24
C LEU A 186 -11.60 2.63 -9.24
N THR A 187 -12.94 2.65 -9.30
CA THR A 187 -13.69 2.24 -10.49
C THR A 187 -14.17 3.46 -11.22
#